data_AF-A0A4C1V7R9-F1
#
_entry.id   AF-A0A4C1V7R9-F1
#
_cell.length_a   1.000
_cell.length_b   1.000
_cell.length_c   1.000
_cell.angle_alpha   90.00
_cell.angle_beta   90.00
_cell.angle_gamma   90.00
#
_symmetry.space_group_name_H-M   'P 1'
#
loop_
_entity.id
_entity.type
_entity.pdbx_description
1 polymer ?
#
loop_
_entity_poly.entity_id
_entity_poly.type
_entity_poly.pdbx_seq_one_letter_code
_entity_poly.pdbx_strand_id
1 'polypeptide(L)'
;MITSKDTSLRWDSTLQVLRRLLEQRVALQVSTSYNLKAELTTEEWIMMEKVVNILRYFEEPTKSISKSTATLSDAIPLINSLRKLLENMRGSSPREEENISQKLAGDLLMALNERFKDLKMKRHIA
;
A
#
# COMPACT_ATOMS: atom_id res chain seq x y z
N MET A 1 2.19 11.41 -31.78
CA MET A 1 0.96 11.79 -31.05
C MET A 1 0.22 10.49 -30.74
N ILE A 2 0.37 9.95 -29.53
CA ILE A 2 -0.35 8.76 -29.06
C ILE A 2 -1.10 9.19 -27.82
N THR A 3 -2.40 8.97 -27.86
CA THR A 3 -3.40 9.39 -26.89
C THR A 3 -3.16 8.73 -25.53
N SER A 4 -3.00 9.55 -24.49
CA SER A 4 -3.07 9.09 -23.10
C SER A 4 -4.51 8.66 -22.81
N LYS A 5 -4.83 7.40 -23.15
CA LYS A 5 -6.00 6.71 -22.63
C LYS A 5 -5.88 6.75 -21.11
N ASP A 6 -6.95 7.16 -20.43
CA ASP A 6 -7.17 7.05 -18.98
C ASP A 6 -6.59 5.75 -18.42
N THR A 7 -5.32 5.79 -18.04
CA THR A 7 -4.72 4.75 -17.22
C THR A 7 -5.19 5.07 -15.82
N SER A 8 -6.07 4.23 -15.27
CA SER A 8 -6.28 4.11 -13.83
C SER A 8 -4.94 4.39 -13.16
N LEU A 9 -4.86 5.47 -12.35
CA LEU A 9 -3.61 5.88 -11.70
C LEU A 9 -2.98 4.63 -11.09
N ARG A 10 -1.85 4.19 -11.64
CA ARG A 10 -1.19 3.00 -11.10
C ARG A 10 -0.79 3.34 -9.66
N TRP A 11 -0.94 2.35 -8.78
CA TRP A 11 -0.73 2.55 -7.34
C TRP A 11 0.69 3.08 -7.01
N ASP A 12 1.68 2.82 -7.87
CA ASP A 12 3.05 3.35 -7.76
C ASP A 12 3.11 4.89 -7.96
N SER A 13 2.28 5.43 -8.86
CA SER A 13 2.15 6.88 -9.02
C SER A 13 1.50 7.51 -7.79
N THR A 14 0.44 6.90 -7.26
CA THR A 14 -0.20 7.35 -6.01
C THR A 14 0.80 7.32 -4.85
N LEU A 15 1.55 6.23 -4.67
CA LEU A 15 2.56 6.11 -3.62
C LEU A 15 3.64 7.19 -3.75
N GLN A 16 4.11 7.46 -4.98
CA GLN A 16 5.10 8.50 -5.22
C GLN A 16 4.58 9.89 -4.84
N VAL A 17 3.34 10.22 -5.20
CA VAL A 17 2.71 11.51 -4.83
C VAL A 17 2.62 11.67 -3.31
N LEU A 18 2.15 10.63 -2.61
CA LEU A 18 2.05 10.67 -1.14
C LEU A 18 3.43 10.84 -0.48
N ARG A 19 4.47 10.18 -1.01
CA ARG A 19 5.85 10.37 -0.53
C ARG A 19 6.35 11.80 -0.73
N ARG A 20 6.15 12.37 -1.92
CA ARG A 20 6.52 13.75 -2.22
C ARG A 20 5.81 14.75 -1.32
N LEU A 21 4.54 14.51 -1.07
CA LEU A 21 3.74 15.38 -0.20
C LEU A 21 4.25 15.32 1.25
N LEU A 22 4.60 14.13 1.75
CA LEU A 22 5.23 13.97 3.06
C LEU A 22 6.62 14.62 3.15
N GLU A 23 7.46 14.49 2.11
CA GLU A 23 8.77 15.15 2.03
C GLU A 23 8.64 16.68 2.15
N GLN A 24 7.56 17.24 1.62
CA GLN A 24 7.30 18.69 1.60
C GLN A 24 6.51 19.19 2.83
N ARG A 25 6.16 18.32 3.78
CA ARG A 25 5.31 18.66 4.94
C ARG A 25 5.77 19.93 5.68
N VAL A 26 7.07 20.05 5.98
CA VAL A 26 7.62 21.21 6.68
C VAL A 26 7.50 22.48 5.83
N ALA A 27 7.81 22.41 4.54
CA ALA A 27 7.70 23.55 3.64
C ALA A 27 6.25 24.04 3.52
N LEU A 28 5.30 23.11 3.45
CA LEU A 28 3.87 23.43 3.39
C LEU A 28 3.38 24.08 4.69
N GLN A 29 3.79 23.57 5.85
CA GLN A 29 3.44 24.14 7.15
C GLN A 29 4.00 25.56 7.37
N VAL A 30 5.19 25.86 6.84
CA VAL A 30 5.78 27.21 6.89
C VAL A 30 5.14 28.13 5.85
N SER A 31 4.68 27.59 4.72
CA SER A 31 4.01 28.33 3.66
C SER A 31 2.55 28.73 3.96
N THR A 32 2.05 28.44 5.16
CA THR A 32 0.73 28.89 5.65
C THR A 32 0.55 30.42 5.60
N SER A 33 1.65 31.17 5.49
CA SER A 33 1.63 32.62 5.15
C SER A 33 1.03 32.93 3.76
N TYR A 34 0.90 31.94 2.88
CA TYR A 34 0.38 32.05 1.52
C TYR A 34 -0.95 31.32 1.38
N ASN A 35 -2.05 31.85 1.94
CA ASN A 35 -3.46 31.42 1.76
C ASN A 35 -3.67 30.09 0.99
N LEU A 36 -3.21 28.98 1.55
CA LEU A 36 -3.40 27.67 0.93
C LEU A 36 -4.88 27.34 1.04
N LYS A 37 -5.50 26.99 -0.09
CA LYS A 37 -6.97 26.73 -0.14
C LYS A 37 -7.39 25.52 0.70
N ALA A 38 -6.45 24.65 1.06
CA ALA A 38 -6.68 23.50 1.92
C ALA A 38 -5.39 23.18 2.70
N GLU A 39 -5.52 23.03 4.01
CA GLU A 39 -4.45 22.56 4.89
C GLU A 39 -4.83 21.17 5.41
N LEU A 40 -3.88 20.24 5.35
CA LEU A 40 -4.07 18.90 5.88
C LEU A 40 -3.91 18.90 7.41
N THR A 41 -4.81 18.23 8.10
CA THR A 41 -4.74 18.06 9.56
C THR A 41 -3.59 17.13 9.95
N THR A 42 -3.19 17.18 11.23
CA THR A 42 -2.17 16.27 11.78
C THR A 42 -2.57 14.81 11.58
N GLU A 43 -3.85 14.48 11.75
CA GLU A 43 -4.40 13.15 11.56
C GLU A 43 -4.30 12.68 10.11
N GLU A 44 -4.54 13.57 9.14
CA GLU A 44 -4.39 13.28 7.70
C GLU A 44 -2.93 13.02 7.32
N TRP A 45 -1.99 13.78 7.87
CA TRP A 45 -0.56 13.53 7.71
C TRP A 45 -0.15 12.17 8.27
N ILE A 46 -0.58 11.84 9.49
CA ILE A 46 -0.32 10.54 10.13
C ILE A 46 -0.95 9.40 9.33
N MET A 47 -2.16 9.59 8.80
CA MET A 47 -2.82 8.62 7.94
C MET A 47 -2.01 8.37 6.66
N MET A 48 -1.48 9.43 6.05
CA MET A 48 -0.63 9.32 4.86
C MET A 48 0.65 8.55 5.13
N GLU A 49 1.34 8.82 6.25
CA GLU A 49 2.54 8.06 6.66
C GLU A 49 2.23 6.57 6.82
N LYS A 50 1.09 6.23 7.42
CA LYS A 50 0.62 4.85 7.60
C LYS A 50 0.34 4.16 6.26
N VAL A 51 -0.36 4.83 5.35
CA VAL A 51 -0.64 4.33 4.00
C VAL A 51 0.66 4.08 3.23
N VAL A 52 1.58 5.06 3.23
CA VAL A 52 2.88 4.96 2.57
C VAL A 52 3.70 3.80 3.13
N ASN A 53 3.69 3.62 4.46
CA ASN A 53 4.42 2.54 5.11
C ASN A 53 3.89 1.16 4.69
N ILE A 54 2.56 0.98 4.62
CA ILE A 54 1.95 -0.28 4.19
C ILE A 54 2.23 -0.55 2.70
N LEU A 55 1.99 0.45 1.83
CA LEU A 55 2.15 0.28 0.39
C LEU A 55 3.60 0.05 -0.03
N ARG A 56 4.59 0.56 0.72
CA ARG A 56 6.02 0.32 0.47
C ARG A 56 6.36 -1.17 0.38
N TYR A 57 5.71 -2.02 1.18
CA TYR A 57 5.98 -3.47 1.16
C TYR A 57 5.56 -4.15 -0.15
N PHE A 58 4.72 -3.51 -0.96
CA PHE A 58 4.28 -4.04 -2.25
C PHE A 58 5.21 -3.64 -3.41
N GLU A 59 6.12 -2.68 -3.23
CA GLU A 59 7.00 -2.17 -4.30
C GLU A 59 7.89 -3.26 -4.88
N GLU A 60 8.72 -3.89 -4.04
CA GLU A 60 9.65 -4.92 -4.50
C GLU A 60 8.96 -6.18 -5.03
N PRO A 61 7.91 -6.71 -4.36
CA PRO A 61 7.12 -7.80 -4.93
C PRO A 61 6.53 -7.46 -6.29
N THR A 62 5.91 -6.28 -6.45
CA THR A 62 5.31 -5.86 -7.72
C THR A 62 6.36 -5.70 -8.80
N LYS A 63 7.49 -5.05 -8.50
CA LYS A 63 8.59 -4.88 -9.44
C LYS A 63 9.18 -6.23 -9.87
N SER A 64 9.31 -7.17 -8.94
CA SER A 64 9.84 -8.50 -9.20
C SER A 64 8.94 -9.29 -10.16
N ILE A 65 7.63 -9.31 -9.92
CA ILE A 65 6.68 -10.04 -10.76
C ILE A 65 6.31 -9.32 -12.07
N SER A 66 6.65 -8.03 -12.20
CA SER A 66 6.44 -7.26 -13.44
C SER A 66 7.53 -7.50 -14.50
N LYS A 67 8.58 -8.26 -14.17
CA LYS A 67 9.64 -8.61 -15.12
C LYS A 67 9.13 -9.65 -16.12
N SER A 68 9.57 -9.55 -17.37
CA SER A 68 9.21 -10.51 -18.43
C SER A 68 9.66 -11.95 -18.15
N THR A 69 10.65 -12.12 -17.29
CA THR A 69 11.19 -13.44 -16.88
C THR A 69 10.55 -13.98 -15.61
N ALA A 70 9.62 -13.26 -14.98
CA ALA A 70 9.01 -13.69 -13.73
C ALA A 70 8.08 -14.88 -13.97
N THR A 71 8.16 -15.87 -13.09
CA THR A 71 7.34 -17.08 -13.14
C THR A 71 6.33 -17.13 -12.00
N LEU A 72 5.36 -18.04 -12.09
CA LEU A 72 4.42 -18.30 -11.00
C LEU A 72 5.14 -18.75 -9.71
N SER A 73 6.24 -19.51 -9.86
CA SER A 73 7.06 -19.96 -8.74
C SER A 73 7.73 -18.80 -7.99
N ASP A 74 8.01 -17.68 -8.67
CA ASP A 74 8.53 -16.46 -8.05
C ASP A 74 7.42 -15.68 -7.31
N ALA A 75 6.20 -15.71 -7.83
CA ALA A 75 5.06 -14.95 -7.29
C ALA A 75 4.50 -15.56 -5.99
N ILE A 76 4.43 -16.89 -5.89
CA ILE A 76 3.89 -17.61 -4.71
C ILE A 76 4.55 -17.19 -3.38
N PRO A 77 5.90 -17.22 -3.24
CA PRO A 77 6.54 -16.84 -1.99
C PRO A 77 6.28 -15.36 -1.65
N LEU A 78 6.26 -14.48 -2.64
CA LEU A 78 5.99 -13.04 -2.44
C LEU A 78 4.57 -12.80 -1.93
N ILE A 79 3.56 -13.46 -2.51
CA ILE A 79 2.16 -13.39 -2.05
C ILE A 79 2.04 -13.89 -0.60
N ASN A 80 2.72 -14.99 -0.26
CA ASN A 80 2.70 -15.53 1.09
C ASN A 80 3.39 -14.61 2.10
N SER A 81 4.50 -13.98 1.73
CA SER A 81 5.19 -12.98 2.56
C SER A 81 4.33 -11.75 2.81
N LEU A 82 3.67 -11.21 1.77
CA LEU A 82 2.73 -10.09 1.91
C LEU A 82 1.55 -10.46 2.81
N ARG A 83 1.01 -11.68 2.69
CA ARG A 83 -0.08 -12.15 3.55
C ARG A 83 0.32 -12.15 5.02
N LYS A 84 1.46 -12.77 5.35
CA LYS A 84 1.99 -12.82 6.73
C LYS A 84 2.25 -11.42 7.29
N LEU A 85 2.78 -10.52 6.47
CA LEU A 85 3.03 -9.15 6.85
C LEU A 85 1.74 -8.41 7.23
N LEU A 86 0.69 -8.53 6.41
CA LEU A 86 -0.60 -7.90 6.68
C LEU A 86 -1.32 -8.53 7.89
N GLU A 87 -1.20 -9.84 8.09
CA GLU A 87 -1.70 -10.55 9.28
C GLU A 87 -1.04 -10.01 10.57
N ASN A 88 0.29 -9.86 10.55
CA ASN A 88 1.03 -9.28 11.67
C ASN A 88 0.61 -7.84 11.96
N MET A 89 0.47 -7.01 10.91
CA MET A 89 0.02 -5.62 11.06
C MET A 89 -1.38 -5.50 11.64
N ARG A 90 -2.28 -6.43 11.29
CA ARG A 90 -3.63 -6.49 11.86
C ARG A 90 -3.60 -6.88 13.34
N GLY A 91 -2.80 -7.88 13.72
CA GLY A 91 -2.78 -8.45 15.08
C GLY A 91 -1.98 -7.68 16.14
N SER A 92 -1.31 -6.56 15.81
CA SER A 92 -0.30 -5.93 16.68
C SER A 92 -0.82 -4.97 17.77
N SER A 93 -2.13 -4.88 18.08
CA SER A 93 -2.60 -4.00 19.19
C SER A 93 -3.82 -4.57 19.93
N PRO A 94 -3.75 -4.76 21.27
CA PRO A 94 -4.88 -5.13 22.13
C PRO A 94 -5.80 -3.96 22.52
N ARG A 95 -5.56 -2.73 22.04
CA ARG A 95 -6.33 -1.54 22.46
C ARG A 95 -7.37 -1.18 21.39
N GLU A 96 -8.63 -1.16 21.83
CA GLU A 96 -9.90 -1.26 21.09
C GLU A 96 -10.26 -0.07 20.16
N GLU A 97 -9.31 0.76 19.75
CA GLU A 97 -9.54 1.70 18.66
C GLU A 97 -8.93 1.13 17.40
N GLU A 98 -9.78 0.64 16.49
CA GLU A 98 -9.35 0.14 15.19
C GLU A 98 -8.59 1.25 14.45
N ASN A 99 -7.27 1.16 14.48
CA ASN A 99 -6.42 2.18 13.89
C ASN A 99 -6.56 2.09 12.37
N ILE A 100 -6.63 3.22 11.66
CA ILE A 100 -6.75 3.26 10.18
C ILE A 100 -5.72 2.33 9.47
N SER A 101 -4.51 2.17 10.04
CA SER A 101 -3.53 1.20 9.57
C SER A 101 -4.01 -0.24 9.60
N GLN A 102 -4.63 -0.66 10.71
CA GLN A 102 -5.14 -2.02 10.90
C GLN A 102 -6.31 -2.29 9.96
N LYS A 103 -7.21 -1.30 9.80
CA LYS A 103 -8.31 -1.38 8.83
C LYS A 103 -7.77 -1.54 7.41
N LEU A 104 -6.84 -0.67 6.98
CA LEU A 104 -6.23 -0.76 5.64
C LEU A 104 -5.49 -2.09 5.44
N ALA A 105 -4.71 -2.54 6.43
CA ALA A 105 -4.04 -3.84 6.37
C ALA A 105 -5.05 -5.00 6.27
N GLY A 106 -6.16 -4.92 6.99
CA GLY A 106 -7.27 -5.88 6.93
C GLY A 106 -7.95 -5.91 5.57
N ASP A 107 -8.29 -4.73 5.02
CA ASP A 107 -8.91 -4.57 3.70
C ASP A 107 -7.99 -5.13 2.60
N LEU A 108 -6.69 -4.81 2.65
CA LEU A 108 -5.68 -5.36 1.72
C LEU A 108 -5.50 -6.87 1.88
N LEU A 109 -5.51 -7.39 3.11
CA LEU A 109 -5.41 -8.82 3.37
C LEU A 109 -6.62 -9.58 2.82
N MET A 110 -7.81 -9.02 2.99
CA MET A 110 -9.05 -9.58 2.45
C MET A 110 -9.00 -9.62 0.92
N ALA A 111 -8.64 -8.51 0.28
CA ALA A 111 -8.49 -8.42 -1.18
C ALA A 111 -7.43 -9.40 -1.70
N LEU A 112 -6.27 -9.52 -1.02
CA LEU A 112 -5.21 -10.45 -1.39
C LEU A 112 -5.68 -11.90 -1.27
N ASN A 113 -6.42 -12.23 -0.21
CA ASN A 113 -6.95 -13.57 0.01
C ASN A 113 -8.01 -13.96 -1.02
N GLU A 114 -8.92 -13.05 -1.36
CA GLU A 114 -9.95 -13.30 -2.37
C GLU A 114 -9.32 -13.49 -3.75
N ARG A 115 -8.39 -12.60 -4.13
CA ARG A 115 -7.71 -12.66 -5.44
C ARG A 115 -6.90 -13.94 -5.63
N PHE A 116 -6.35 -14.51 -4.55
CA PHE A 116 -5.47 -15.68 -4.60
C PHE A 116 -6.01 -16.88 -3.82
N LYS A 117 -7.34 -17.02 -3.74
CA LYS A 117 -8.00 -18.11 -2.99
C LYS A 117 -7.58 -19.50 -3.46
N ASP A 118 -7.40 -19.69 -4.77
CA ASP A 118 -7.03 -20.98 -5.36
C ASP A 118 -5.60 -21.40 -5.02
N LEU A 119 -4.71 -20.44 -4.71
CA LEU A 119 -3.34 -20.73 -4.25
C LEU A 119 -3.30 -21.29 -2.82
N LYS A 120 -4.37 -21.11 -2.03
CA LYS A 120 -4.49 -21.77 -0.72
C LYS A 120 -4.86 -23.25 -0.86
N MET A 121 -5.68 -23.60 -1.85
CA MET A 121 -6.20 -24.96 -2.03
C MET A 121 -5.11 -25.96 -2.47
N LYS A 122 -4.10 -25.51 -3.22
CA LYS A 122 -3.01 -26.36 -3.71
C LYS A 122 -1.98 -26.78 -2.66
N ARG A 123 -2.03 -26.24 -1.44
CA ARG A 123 -1.07 -26.57 -0.37
C ARG A 123 -1.42 -27.84 0.42
N HIS A 124 -2.51 -28.52 0.10
CA HIS A 124 -2.93 -29.77 0.76
C HIS A 124 -2.80 -31.01 -0.13
N ILE A 125 -2.08 -30.90 -1.25
CA ILE A 125 -1.84 -32.00 -2.19
C ILE A 125 -0.37 -31.98 -2.60
N ALA A 126 0.51 -32.32 -1.66
CA ALA A 126 1.89 -32.71 -1.89
C ALA A 126 2.36 -33.53 -0.68
#